data_AF-A0A933GCT7-F1
#
_entry.id   AF-A0A933GCT7-F1
#
_cell.length_a   1.000
_cell.length_b   1.000
_cell.length_c   1.000
_cell.angle_alpha   90.00
_cell.angle_beta   90.00
_cell.angle_gamma   90.00
#
_symmetry.space_group_name_H-M   'P 1'
#
loop_
_entity.id
_entity.type
_entity.pdbx_description
1 polymer ?
#
loop_
_entity_poly.entity_id
_entity_poly.type
_entity_poly.pdbx_seq_one_letter_code
_entity_poly.pdbx_strand_id
1 'polypeptide(L)'
;GKKLVGSAQRRQGGAFLQHGSVLLAADVARLRLLFPQEGTPLAGMTTLVDTLGRRPTFDEVVEALAAGLRETHGLSLGPGGLTRDEEALMERLRREKYSTESWTASGHPITDLSFIAPAR
;
A
#
# COMPACT_ATOMS: atom_id res chain seq x y z
N GLY A 1 -18.61 -8.02 12.20
CA GLY A 1 -17.70 -6.84 12.19
C GLY A 1 -17.74 -6.18 10.82
N LYS A 2 -17.23 -4.95 10.69
CA LYS A 2 -17.02 -4.27 9.39
C LYS A 2 -15.52 -4.18 9.08
N LYS A 3 -15.14 -4.35 7.83
CA LYS A 3 -13.75 -4.33 7.36
C LYS A 3 -13.24 -2.88 7.24
N LEU A 4 -12.17 -2.57 7.96
CA LEU A 4 -11.48 -1.28 7.92
C LEU A 4 -10.14 -1.35 7.16
N VAL A 5 -9.46 -2.51 7.26
CA VAL A 5 -8.11 -2.72 6.75
C VAL A 5 -8.11 -3.85 5.73
N GLY A 6 -7.36 -3.67 4.65
CA GLY A 6 -6.97 -4.74 3.73
C GLY A 6 -5.47 -4.97 3.84
N SER A 7 -5.03 -6.23 3.78
CA SER A 7 -3.62 -6.60 3.86
C SER A 7 -3.23 -7.61 2.80
N ALA A 8 -2.00 -7.53 2.34
CA ALA A 8 -1.36 -8.50 1.46
C ALA A 8 0.09 -8.72 1.89
N GLN A 9 0.61 -9.90 1.58
CA GLN A 9 1.98 -10.28 1.90
C GLN A 9 2.65 -10.89 0.68
N ARG A 10 3.94 -10.60 0.52
CA ARG A 10 4.82 -11.32 -0.41
C ARG A 10 6.10 -11.75 0.30
N ARG A 11 6.60 -12.95 0.00
CA ARG A 11 7.93 -13.42 0.40
C ARG A 11 8.80 -13.63 -0.82
N GLN A 12 10.06 -13.23 -0.74
CA GLN A 12 11.06 -13.44 -1.78
C GLN A 12 12.45 -13.55 -1.15
N GLY A 13 13.14 -14.67 -1.39
CA GLY A 13 14.42 -14.96 -0.74
C GLY A 13 14.33 -14.91 0.78
N GLY A 14 15.26 -14.19 1.42
CA GLY A 14 15.30 -13.98 2.87
C GLY A 14 14.38 -12.86 3.39
N ALA A 15 13.61 -12.20 2.51
CA ALA A 15 12.80 -11.02 2.87
C ALA A 15 11.30 -11.28 2.71
N PHE A 16 10.49 -10.49 3.40
CA PHE A 16 9.05 -10.41 3.20
C PHE A 16 8.58 -8.95 3.19
N LEU A 17 7.53 -8.70 2.43
CA LEU A 17 6.81 -7.44 2.38
C LEU A 17 5.40 -7.68 2.90
N GLN A 18 5.05 -7.05 4.03
CA GLN A 18 3.69 -6.92 4.51
C GLN A 18 3.20 -5.51 4.18
N HIS A 19 2.11 -5.40 3.42
CA HIS A 19 1.53 -4.10 3.05
C HIS A 19 0.01 -4.16 3.05
N GLY A 20 -0.63 -2.99 2.98
CA GLY A 20 -2.08 -2.92 3.05
C GLY A 20 -2.60 -1.50 2.91
N SER A 21 -3.91 -1.38 3.09
CA SER A 21 -4.65 -0.12 3.05
C SER A 21 -5.54 0.01 4.28
N VAL A 22 -5.59 1.20 4.87
CA VAL A 22 -6.56 1.58 5.92
C VAL A 22 -7.55 2.56 5.29
N LEU A 23 -8.85 2.29 5.40
CA LEU A 23 -9.87 3.18 4.83
C LEU A 23 -10.07 4.41 5.71
N LEU A 24 -9.46 5.54 5.34
CA LEU A 24 -9.67 6.82 6.03
C LEU A 24 -11.11 7.32 5.87
N ALA A 25 -11.58 7.33 4.62
CA ALA A 25 -12.92 7.73 4.20
C ALA A 25 -13.23 7.03 2.87
N ALA A 26 -14.49 7.08 2.43
CA ALA A 26 -14.93 6.52 1.17
C ALA A 26 -15.71 7.54 0.34
N ASP A 27 -15.40 7.60 -0.96
CA ASP A 27 -16.20 8.30 -1.96
C ASP A 27 -17.08 7.27 -2.67
N VAL A 28 -18.33 7.15 -2.22
CA VAL A 28 -19.27 6.14 -2.73
C VAL A 28 -19.57 6.36 -4.21
N ALA A 29 -19.63 7.61 -4.67
CA ALA A 29 -19.89 7.92 -6.08
C ALA A 29 -18.74 7.42 -6.96
N ARG A 30 -17.49 7.71 -6.56
CA ARG A 30 -16.30 7.21 -7.25
C ARG A 30 -16.22 5.68 -7.24
N LEU A 31 -16.51 5.05 -6.10
CA LEU A 31 -16.51 3.58 -6.00
C LEU A 31 -17.53 2.94 -6.94
N ARG A 32 -18.74 3.50 -7.04
CA ARG A 32 -19.75 3.00 -8.00
C ARG A 32 -19.32 3.15 -9.45
N LEU A 33 -18.57 4.20 -9.79
CA LEU A 33 -18.02 4.37 -11.14
C LEU A 33 -16.94 3.34 -11.46
N LEU A 34 -16.06 3.02 -10.49
CA LEU A 34 -14.97 2.06 -10.67
C LEU A 34 -15.44 0.59 -10.61
N PHE A 35 -16.47 0.32 -9.83
CA PHE A 35 -17.03 -1.02 -9.59
C PHE A 35 -18.53 -1.05 -9.90
N PRO A 36 -18.93 -0.84 -11.17
CA PRO A 36 -20.34 -0.69 -11.54
C PRO A 36 -21.17 -1.98 -11.33
N GLN A 37 -20.51 -3.12 -11.22
CA GLN A 37 -21.16 -4.42 -10.96
C GLN A 37 -21.42 -4.66 -9.46
N GLU A 38 -20.84 -3.84 -8.58
CA GLU A 38 -21.06 -3.94 -7.13
C GLU A 38 -22.22 -3.03 -6.70
N GLY A 39 -23.38 -3.62 -6.39
CA GLY A 39 -24.58 -2.86 -6.01
C GLY A 39 -24.41 -2.03 -4.72
N THR A 40 -23.56 -2.49 -3.78
CA THR A 40 -23.27 -1.78 -2.52
C THR A 40 -21.77 -1.81 -2.22
N PRO A 41 -20.97 -0.88 -2.78
CA PRO A 41 -19.49 -0.93 -2.72
C PRO A 41 -18.85 -0.87 -1.33
N LEU A 42 -19.63 -0.53 -0.29
CA LEU A 42 -19.18 -0.50 1.10
C LEU A 42 -19.88 -1.55 1.97
N ALA A 43 -20.59 -2.51 1.37
CA ALA A 43 -21.21 -3.58 2.13
C ALA A 43 -20.17 -4.33 2.96
N GLY A 44 -20.38 -4.38 4.27
CA GLY A 44 -19.45 -5.01 5.20
C GLY A 44 -18.14 -4.24 5.43
N MET A 45 -18.00 -3.00 4.95
CA MET A 45 -16.83 -2.14 5.17
C MET A 45 -17.15 -0.97 6.09
N THR A 46 -16.12 -0.36 6.68
CA THR A 46 -16.21 0.89 7.44
C THR A 46 -14.97 1.74 7.20
N THR A 47 -15.06 3.01 7.54
CA THR A 47 -13.95 3.97 7.44
C THR A 47 -13.57 4.50 8.82
N LEU A 48 -12.38 5.11 8.93
CA LEU A 48 -12.01 5.83 10.15
C LEU A 48 -12.97 7.00 10.42
N VAL A 49 -13.47 7.69 9.39
CA VAL A 49 -14.50 8.73 9.57
C VAL A 49 -15.74 8.18 10.27
N ASP A 50 -16.27 7.04 9.80
CA ASP A 50 -17.46 6.44 10.38
C ASP A 50 -17.22 5.93 11.81
N THR A 51 -16.00 5.43 12.08
CA THR A 51 -15.65 4.82 13.37
C THR A 51 -15.31 5.87 14.43
N LEU A 52 -14.67 6.96 14.04
CA LEU A 52 -14.22 8.04 14.95
C LEU A 52 -15.24 9.17 15.09
N GLY A 53 -16.24 9.25 14.19
CA GLY A 53 -17.18 10.38 14.12
C GLY A 53 -16.55 11.69 13.66
N ARG A 54 -15.28 11.67 13.23
CA ARG A 54 -14.54 12.80 12.68
C ARG A 54 -13.58 12.32 11.59
N ARG A 55 -13.15 13.22 10.72
CA ARG A 55 -12.09 12.93 9.76
C ARG A 55 -10.72 13.08 10.42
N PRO A 56 -9.93 12.01 10.56
CA PRO A 56 -8.53 12.16 10.95
C PRO A 56 -7.72 12.68 9.75
N THR A 57 -6.65 13.39 10.06
CA THR A 57 -5.61 13.72 9.10
C THR A 57 -4.78 12.49 8.76
N PHE A 58 -4.06 12.53 7.64
CA PHE A 58 -3.16 11.45 7.26
C PHE A 58 -2.06 11.25 8.32
N ASP A 59 -1.46 12.35 8.79
CA ASP A 59 -0.36 12.32 9.76
C ASP A 59 -0.79 11.79 11.13
N GLU A 60 -2.01 12.10 11.59
CA GLU A 60 -2.57 11.49 12.81
C GLU A 60 -2.62 9.96 12.70
N VAL A 61 -2.99 9.43 11.54
CA VAL A 61 -3.09 7.98 11.32
C VAL A 61 -1.70 7.35 11.18
N VAL A 62 -0.77 8.01 10.49
CA VAL A 62 0.62 7.57 10.38
C VAL A 62 1.26 7.48 11.76
N GLU A 63 1.12 8.52 12.59
CA GLU A 63 1.73 8.53 13.92
C GLU A 63 1.07 7.51 14.85
N ALA A 64 -0.25 7.34 14.78
CA ALA A 64 -0.94 6.30 15.55
C ALA A 64 -0.46 4.88 15.17
N LEU A 65 -0.26 4.61 13.88
CA LEU A 65 0.28 3.34 13.40
C LEU A 65 1.74 3.14 13.83
N ALA A 66 2.56 4.19 13.70
CA ALA A 66 3.96 4.16 14.12
C ALA A 66 4.09 3.93 15.63
N ALA A 67 3.29 4.62 16.45
CA ALA A 67 3.24 4.44 17.90
C ALA A 67 2.85 2.99 18.26
N GLY A 68 1.81 2.45 17.64
CA GLY A 68 1.40 1.05 17.84
C GLY A 68 2.49 0.05 17.48
N LEU A 69 3.24 0.28 16.40
CA LEU A 69 4.39 -0.57 16.03
C LEU A 69 5.54 -0.47 17.04
N ARG A 70 5.88 0.74 17.50
CA ARG A 70 6.90 0.96 18.52
C ARG A 70 6.55 0.23 19.83
N GLU A 71 5.30 0.38 20.29
CA GLU A 71 4.80 -0.24 21.52
C GLU A 71 4.74 -1.77 21.40
N THR A 72 4.13 -2.29 20.33
CA THR A 72 3.90 -3.73 20.16
C THR A 72 5.19 -4.52 19.99
N HIS A 73 6.20 -3.92 19.36
CA HIS A 73 7.43 -4.62 18.97
C HIS A 73 8.71 -4.08 19.64
N GLY A 74 8.61 -3.08 20.51
CA GLY A 74 9.77 -2.45 21.15
C GLY A 74 10.73 -1.78 20.14
N LEU A 75 10.19 -1.29 19.03
CA LEU A 75 11.00 -0.72 17.94
C LEU A 75 11.30 0.76 18.16
N SER A 76 12.47 1.20 17.70
CA SER A 76 12.75 2.61 17.44
C SER A 76 12.55 2.88 15.95
N LEU A 77 11.61 3.76 15.62
CA LEU A 77 11.34 4.17 14.23
C LEU A 77 11.91 5.57 14.01
N GLY A 78 12.62 5.76 12.90
CA GLY A 78 13.11 7.04 12.44
C GLY A 78 12.70 7.30 10.98
N PRO A 79 12.71 8.56 10.52
CA PRO A 79 12.49 8.85 9.11
C PRO A 79 13.58 8.17 8.27
N GLY A 80 13.14 7.36 7.32
CA GLY A 80 13.98 6.82 6.26
C GLY A 80 13.81 7.62 4.98
N GLY A 81 14.76 7.47 4.07
CA GLY A 81 14.69 7.99 2.70
C GLY A 81 15.33 7.01 1.75
N LEU A 82 15.06 7.17 0.46
CA LEU A 82 15.75 6.42 -0.57
C LEU A 82 17.16 7.01 -0.76
N THR A 83 18.15 6.15 -0.88
CA THR A 83 19.48 6.53 -1.39
C THR A 83 19.39 6.86 -2.87
N ARG A 84 20.40 7.54 -3.44
CA ARG A 84 20.41 7.87 -4.87
C ARG A 84 20.30 6.63 -5.77
N ASP A 85 20.91 5.53 -5.36
CA ASP A 85 20.85 4.26 -6.10
C ASP A 85 19.45 3.64 -6.03
N GLU A 86 18.79 3.72 -4.87
CA GLU A 86 17.39 3.30 -4.71
C GLU A 86 16.41 4.20 -5.47
N GLU A 87 16.65 5.51 -5.53
CA GLU A 87 15.88 6.45 -6.36
C GLU A 87 16.01 6.13 -7.85
N ALA A 88 17.24 5.87 -8.31
CA ALA A 88 17.49 5.48 -9.70
C ALA A 88 16.82 4.13 -10.03
N LEU A 89 16.88 3.16 -9.12
CA LEU A 89 16.20 1.88 -9.24
C LEU A 89 14.67 2.05 -9.28
N MET A 90 14.11 2.85 -8.38
CA MET A 90 12.68 3.17 -8.34
C MET A 90 12.22 3.76 -9.67
N GLU A 91 12.92 4.76 -10.20
CA GLU A 91 12.51 5.40 -11.46
C GLU A 91 12.63 4.45 -12.65
N ARG A 92 13.67 3.60 -12.67
CA ARG A 92 13.79 2.53 -13.66
C ARG A 92 12.60 1.57 -13.58
N LEU A 93 12.27 1.09 -12.39
CA LEU A 93 11.13 0.18 -12.18
C LEU A 93 9.79 0.81 -12.55
N ARG A 94 9.61 2.11 -12.26
CA ARG A 94 8.42 2.85 -12.66
C ARG A 94 8.29 2.84 -14.18
N ARG A 95 9.32 3.30 -14.90
CA ARG A 95 9.36 3.37 -16.36
C ARG A 95 9.19 2.02 -17.04
N GLU A 96 9.95 1.03 -16.60
CA GLU A 96 10.10 -0.23 -17.33
C GLU A 96 9.04 -1.25 -16.93
N LYS A 97 8.41 -1.10 -15.76
CA LYS A 97 7.49 -2.09 -15.21
C LYS A 97 6.18 -1.51 -14.70
N TYR A 98 6.20 -0.74 -13.62
CA TYR A 98 4.97 -0.38 -12.91
C TYR A 98 4.06 0.59 -13.68
N SER A 99 4.58 1.27 -14.71
CA SER A 99 3.80 2.12 -15.61
C SER A 99 3.55 1.52 -17.00
N THR A 100 3.93 0.26 -17.27
CA THR A 100 3.73 -0.37 -18.59
C THR A 100 2.43 -1.16 -18.64
N GLU A 101 1.73 -1.12 -19.78
CA GLU A 101 0.50 -1.91 -20.00
C GLU A 101 0.75 -3.42 -19.94
N SER A 102 1.94 -3.85 -20.40
CA SER A 102 2.36 -5.26 -20.32
C SER A 102 2.30 -5.80 -18.88
N TRP A 103 2.60 -4.94 -17.90
CA TRP A 103 2.51 -5.26 -16.49
C TRP A 103 1.11 -5.01 -15.92
N THR A 104 0.51 -3.84 -16.16
CA THR A 104 -0.73 -3.41 -15.48
C THR A 104 -2.01 -4.02 -16.05
N ALA A 105 -2.04 -4.34 -17.35
CA ALA A 105 -3.23 -4.84 -18.05
C ALA A 105 -3.06 -6.28 -18.55
N SER A 106 -1.87 -6.62 -19.08
CA SER A 106 -1.64 -7.94 -19.68
C SER A 106 -1.14 -8.99 -18.70
N GLY A 107 -0.76 -8.60 -17.47
CA GLY A 107 -0.24 -9.50 -16.45
C GLY A 107 1.02 -10.26 -16.86
N HIS A 108 1.70 -9.84 -17.93
CA HIS A 108 2.94 -10.47 -18.39
C HIS A 108 4.05 -9.99 -17.45
N PRO A 109 4.59 -10.87 -16.59
CA PRO A 109 5.64 -10.45 -15.71
C PRO A 109 6.87 -10.10 -16.55
N ILE A 110 7.43 -8.92 -16.33
CA ILE A 110 8.82 -8.66 -16.71
C ILE A 110 9.66 -9.58 -15.84
N THR A 111 10.11 -10.68 -16.43
CA THR A 111 10.81 -11.77 -15.75
C THR A 111 12.30 -11.48 -15.59
N ASP A 112 12.88 -10.66 -16.46
CA ASP A 112 14.25 -10.20 -16.31
C ASP A 112 14.32 -8.97 -15.42
N LEU A 113 14.53 -9.23 -14.13
CA LEU A 113 14.87 -8.22 -13.12
C LEU A 113 16.33 -8.40 -12.66
N SER A 114 17.19 -8.96 -13.50
CA SER A 114 18.61 -9.18 -13.19
C SER A 114 19.33 -7.90 -12.76
N PHE A 115 18.83 -6.74 -13.20
CA PHE A 115 19.30 -5.42 -12.80
C PHE A 115 18.87 -4.96 -11.41
N ILE A 116 17.94 -5.64 -10.74
CA ILE A 116 17.55 -5.39 -9.34
C ILE A 116 18.54 -6.09 -8.38
N ALA A 117 19.35 -7.03 -8.88
CA ALA A 117 20.32 -7.70 -8.02
C ALA A 117 21.29 -6.65 -7.45
N PRO A 118 21.41 -6.52 -6.12
CA PRO A 118 22.51 -5.75 -5.56
C PRO A 118 23.81 -6.41 -6.05
N ALA A 119 24.80 -5.59 -6.44
CA ALA A 119 26.16 -6.07 -6.50
C ALA A 119 26.47 -6.73 -5.14
N ARG A 120 26.80 -8.01 -5.16
CA ARG A 120 27.34 -8.70 -3.99
C ARG A 120 28.70 -8.14 -3.66
#